data_AF-A0A1G2ZW37-F1
#
_entry.id   AF-A0A1G2ZW37-F1
#
_cell.length_a   1.000
_cell.length_b   1.000
_cell.length_c   1.000
_cell.angle_alpha   90.00
_cell.angle_beta   90.00
_cell.angle_gamma   90.00
#
_symmetry.space_group_name_H-M   'P 1'
#
loop_
_entity.id
_entity.type
_entity.pdbx_description
1 polymer ?
#
loop_
_entity_poly.entity_id
_entity_poly.type
_entity_poly.pdbx_seq_one_letter_code
_entity_poly.pdbx_strand_id
1 'polypeptide(L)' 'MREKICNAVRQIGLELDRQANRAAVAKEAEISTRDSEVKVFVIPTNEQVAIANDTYGLTKGQSAGCAQTERLGKCHA' A
#
# COMPACT_ATOMS: atom_id res chain seq x y z
N MET A 1 3.97 -10.87 15.57
CA MET A 1 2.59 -10.56 15.14
C MET A 1 2.39 -10.84 13.65
N ARG A 2 3.04 -10.10 12.74
CA ARG A 2 2.93 -10.29 11.27
C ARG A 2 2.95 -11.75 10.83
N GLU A 3 3.97 -12.50 11.24
CA GLU A 3 4.10 -13.92 10.88
C GLU A 3 2.88 -14.76 11.27
N LYS A 4 2.29 -14.53 12.44
CA LYS A 4 1.08 -15.27 12.87
C LYS A 4 -0.11 -14.97 11.96
N ILE A 5 -0.30 -13.70 11.59
CA ILE A 5 -1.38 -13.26 10.69
C ILE A 5 -1.18 -13.83 9.30
N CYS A 6 0.01 -13.67 8.72
CA CYS A 6 0.34 -14.17 7.38
C CYS A 6 0.20 -15.70 7.30
N ASN A 7 0.56 -16.42 8.37
CA ASN A 7 0.36 -17.88 8.43
C ASN A 7 -1.12 -18.29 8.46
N ALA A 8 -2.01 -17.48 9.04
CA ALA A 8 -3.45 -17.77 9.09
C ALA A 8 -4.15 -17.60 7.73
N VAL A 9 -3.57 -16.81 6.83
CA VAL A 9 -4.13 -16.50 5.50
C VAL A 9 -3.38 -17.18 4.35
N ARG A 10 -2.60 -18.24 4.60
CA ARG A 10 -1.88 -18.96 3.53
C ARG A 10 -2.80 -19.56 2.46
N GLN A 11 -4.06 -19.84 2.81
CA GLN A 11 -5.07 -20.40 1.91
C GLN A 11 -5.39 -19.53 0.69
N ILE A 12 -5.05 -18.24 0.70
CA ILE A 12 -5.24 -17.33 -0.44
C ILE A 12 -3.98 -17.19 -1.32
N GLY A 13 -3.04 -18.13 -1.25
CA GLY A 13 -1.82 -18.10 -2.07
C GLY A 13 -0.69 -17.24 -1.49
N LEU A 14 -0.71 -16.95 -0.17
CA LEU A 14 0.36 -16.21 0.50
C LEU A 14 1.49 -17.12 0.98
N GLU A 15 2.69 -16.82 0.53
CA GLU A 15 3.94 -17.38 1.04
C GLU A 15 4.83 -16.28 1.65
N LEU A 16 5.14 -16.41 2.94
CA LEU A 16 5.91 -15.41 3.68
C LEU A 16 7.41 -15.73 3.69
N ASP A 17 8.24 -14.75 3.33
CA ASP A 17 9.68 -14.77 3.59
C ASP A 17 9.95 -14.37 5.05
N ARG A 18 10.34 -15.34 5.87
CA ARG A 18 10.64 -15.14 7.29
C ARG A 18 11.85 -14.24 7.54
N GLN A 19 12.86 -14.28 6.67
CA GLN A 19 14.06 -13.46 6.83
C GLN A 19 13.75 -12.00 6.47
N ALA A 20 13.12 -11.77 5.32
CA ALA A 20 12.69 -10.43 4.91
C ALA A 20 11.72 -9.83 5.94
N ASN A 21 10.74 -10.62 6.41
CA ASN A 21 9.80 -10.18 7.44
C ASN A 21 10.49 -9.76 8.75
N ARG A 22 11.54 -10.47 9.21
CA ARG A 22 12.30 -10.07 10.40
C ARG A 22 13.13 -8.81 10.17
N ALA A 23 13.68 -8.63 8.97
CA ALA A 23 14.51 -7.48 8.62
C ALA A 23 13.70 -6.21 8.34
N ALA A 24 12.39 -6.32 8.05
CA ALA A 24 11.48 -5.23 7.75
C ALA A 24 11.02 -4.48 9.02
N VAL A 25 11.95 -3.75 9.65
CA VAL A 25 11.70 -2.87 10.79
C VAL A 25 12.03 -1.43 10.37
N ALA A 26 11.05 -0.54 10.51
CA ALA A 26 11.17 0.89 10.16
C ALA A 26 11.67 1.16 8.73
N LYS A 27 11.42 0.23 7.80
CA LYS A 27 11.81 0.36 6.39
C LYS A 27 10.77 -0.26 5.48
N GLU A 28 10.67 0.27 4.27
CA GLU A 28 9.88 -0.35 3.21
C GLU A 28 10.54 -1.65 2.77
N ALA A 29 9.75 -2.73 2.67
CA ALA A 29 10.22 -4.02 2.19
C ALA A 29 9.06 -4.89 1.70
N GLU A 30 9.29 -5.64 0.62
CA GLU A 30 8.49 -6.82 0.30
C GLU A 30 8.88 -7.96 1.25
N ILE A 31 7.88 -8.65 1.81
CA ILE A 31 8.06 -9.75 2.76
C ILE A 31 7.42 -11.06 2.29
N SER A 32 6.85 -11.09 1.09
CA SER A 32 6.45 -12.31 0.38
C SER A 32 7.65 -13.02 -0.26
N THR A 33 7.57 -14.34 -0.41
CA THR A 33 8.52 -15.07 -1.27
C THR A 33 8.27 -14.71 -2.74
N ARG A 34 9.25 -14.98 -3.60
CA ARG A 34 9.11 -14.78 -5.05
C ARG A 34 7.98 -15.61 -5.66
N ASP A 35 7.66 -16.76 -5.06
CA ASP A 35 6.68 -17.72 -5.55
C ASP A 35 5.28 -17.47 -4.96
N SER A 36 5.14 -16.51 -4.04
CA SER A 36 3.85 -16.11 -3.48
C SER A 36 2.94 -15.49 -4.55
N GLU A 37 1.71 -15.99 -4.70
CA GLU A 37 0.71 -15.41 -5.60
C GLU A 37 0.25 -14.02 -5.11
N VAL A 38 0.27 -13.82 -3.79
CA VAL A 38 -0.07 -12.55 -3.14
C VAL A 38 1.20 -11.86 -2.64
N LYS A 39 1.42 -10.62 -3.08
CA LYS A 39 2.53 -9.79 -2.58
C LYS A 39 2.17 -9.13 -1.25
N VAL A 40 3.12 -9.12 -0.32
CA VAL A 40 2.94 -8.46 0.98
C VAL A 40 4.08 -7.48 1.23
N PHE A 41 3.72 -6.26 1.59
CA PHE A 41 4.67 -5.18 1.87
C PHE A 41 4.55 -4.71 3.32
N VAL A 42 5.69 -4.33 3.89
CA VAL A 42 5.74 -3.47 5.07
C VAL A 42 6.04 -2.06 4.58
N ILE A 43 5.13 -1.13 4.81
CA ILE A 43 5.30 0.28 4.47
C ILE A 43 5.19 1.09 5.77
N PRO A 44 6.28 1.71 6.26
CA PRO A 44 6.20 2.65 7.35
C PRO A 44 5.25 3.79 6.97
N THR A 45 4.28 4.05 7.83
CA THR A 45 3.40 5.21 7.65
C THR A 45 4.16 6.49 7.99
N ASN A 46 3.88 7.56 7.22
CA ASN A 46 4.32 8.91 7.52
C ASN A 46 3.08 9.80 7.54
N GLU A 47 2.45 9.85 8.71
CA GLU A 47 1.20 10.56 8.92
C GLU A 47 1.34 12.06 8.69
N GLN A 48 2.49 12.64 9.03
CA GLN A 48 2.71 14.07 8.86
C GLN A 48 2.68 14.45 7.38
N VAL A 49 3.30 13.64 6.51
CA VAL A 49 3.27 13.87 5.05
C VAL A 49 1.87 13.62 4.49
N ALA A 50 1.18 12.57 4.93
CA ALA A 50 -0.20 12.30 4.49
C ALA A 50 -1.14 13.47 4.81
N ILE A 51 -1.14 13.94 6.07
CA ILE A 51 -1.97 15.06 6.52
C ILE A 51 -1.60 16.36 5.81
N ALA A 52 -0.31 16.63 5.60
CA ALA A 52 0.14 17.83 4.90
C ALA A 52 -0.33 17.84 3.44
N ASN A 53 -0.24 16.70 2.75
CA ASN A 53 -0.71 16.56 1.37
C ASN A 53 -2.23 16.72 1.28
N ASP A 54 -2.99 16.10 2.19
CA ASP A 54 -4.45 16.24 2.24
C ASP A 54 -4.87 17.69 2.49
N THR A 55 -4.23 18.34 3.47
CA THR A 55 -4.48 19.76 3.79
C THR A 55 -4.16 20.66 2.60
N TYR A 56 -3.03 20.43 1.93
CA TYR A 56 -2.65 21.17 0.74
C TYR A 56 -3.68 20.98 -0.38
N GLY A 57 -4.08 19.74 -0.66
CA GLY A 57 -5.10 19.42 -1.66
C GLY A 57 -6.43 20.13 -1.40
N LEU A 58 -6.89 20.10 -0.15
CA LEU A 58 -8.10 20.82 0.29
C LEU A 58 -7.97 22.33 0.06
N THR A 59 -6.83 22.95 0.42
CA THR A 59 -6.62 24.39 0.20
C THR A 59 -6.51 24.80 -1.27
N LYS A 60 -6.10 23.87 -2.15
CA LYS A 60 -6.00 24.11 -3.59
C LYS A 60 -7.28 23.79 -4.36
N GLY A 61 -8.35 23.38 -3.68
CA GLY A 61 -9.59 22.94 -4.33
C GLY A 61 -9.38 21.68 -5.17
N GLN A 62 -8.31 20.91 -4.90
CA GLN A 62 -8.13 19.59 -5.47
C GLN A 62 -9.06 18.67 -4.69
N SER A 63 -10.29 18.51 -5.19
CA SER A 63 -11.16 17.44 -4.72
C SER A 63 -10.35 16.14 -4.75
N ALA A 64 -10.34 15.39 -3.66
CA ALA A 64 -9.79 14.04 -3.61
C ALA A 64 -10.61 13.17 -4.56
N GLY A 65 -10.28 13.27 -5.85
CA GLY A 65 -10.88 12.51 -6.92
C GLY A 65 -10.42 11.08 -6.78
N CYS A 66 -11.38 10.20 -6.55
CA CYS A 66 -11.32 8.80 -6.97
C CYS A 66 -10.51 8.70 -8.26
N ALA A 67 -9.46 7.88 -8.24
CA ALA A 67 -8.48 7.69 -9.31
C ALA A 67 -9.07 7.91 -10.71
N GLN A 68 -8.73 9.04 -11.36
CA GLN A 68 -9.05 9.27 -12.75
C GLN A 68 -8.26 8.27 -13.61
N THR A 69 -8.90 7.13 -13.87
CA THR A 69 -8.50 6.16 -14.89
C THR A 69 -9.33 6.33 -16.16
N GLU A 70 -9.84 7.55 -16.42
CA GLU A 70 -10.59 7.86 -17.64
C GLU A 70 -10.00 9.09 -18.33
N ARG A 71 -8.76 8.93 -18.79
CA ARG A 71 -8.21 9.79 -19.83
C ARG A 71 -8.73 9.28 -21.18
N LEU A 72 -9.99 9.55 -21.52
CA LEU A 72 -10.47 9.86 -22.89
C LEU A 72 -11.99 10.03 -22.88
N GLY A 73 -12.45 11.28 -22.89
CA GLY A 73 -13.88 11.58 -23.06
C GLY A 73 -14.23 13.02 -22.69
N LYS A 74 -13.83 13.97 -23.53
CA LYS A 74 -14.36 15.35 -23.47
C LYS A 74 -15.88 15.29 -23.60
N CYS A 75 -16.62 15.71 -22.59
CA CYS A 75 -17.97 16.25 -22.79
C CYS A 75 -18.02 17.63 -22.17
N HIS A 76 -17.99 18.63 -23.06
CA HIS A 76 -18.44 19.98 -22.75
C HIS A 76 -19.96 19.94 -22.60
N ALA A 77 -20.46 20.47 -21.49
CA ALA A 77 -21.70 21.23 -21.39
C ALA A 77 -21.64 22.04 -20.09
#